data_AF-A0A932KLD1-F1
#
_entry.id   AF-A0A932KLD1-F1
#
_cell.length_a   1.000
_cell.length_b   1.000
_cell.length_c   1.000
_cell.angle_alpha   90.00
_cell.angle_beta   90.00
_cell.angle_gamma   90.00
#
_symmetry.space_group_name_H-M   'P 1'
#
loop_
_entity.id
_entity.type
_entity.pdbx_description
1 polymer ?
#
loop_
_entity_poly.entity_id
_entity_poly.type
_entity_poly.pdbx_seq_one_letter_code
_entity_poly.pdbx_strand_id
1 'polypeptide(L)'
;MLSSHPPDGQRRTVVADLWFTVQLAWHLGYIIAIPAVLFGFGGAFLDRMWGTSPLFILMGFALAALLSSWGVLKKIRRILHNVHDIP
;
A
#
# COMPACT_ATOMS: atom_id res chain seq x y z
N MET A 1 29.21 40.78 -14.99
CA MET A 1 29.56 39.37 -14.71
C MET A 1 28.70 38.89 -13.56
N LEU A 2 27.57 38.23 -13.86
CA LEU A 2 26.62 37.68 -12.89
C LEU A 2 26.73 36.15 -12.96
N SER A 3 27.43 35.53 -12.01
CA SER A 3 27.43 34.07 -11.84
C SER A 3 26.31 33.69 -10.88
N SER A 4 25.14 33.40 -11.43
CA SER A 4 24.00 32.80 -10.72
C SER A 4 24.27 31.31 -10.45
N HIS A 5 25.06 31.02 -9.42
CA HIS A 5 25.24 29.65 -8.90
C HIS A 5 24.26 29.46 -7.73
N PRO A 6 23.16 28.71 -7.90
CA PRO A 6 22.29 28.39 -6.78
C PRO A 6 23.04 27.49 -5.78
N PRO A 7 22.88 27.70 -4.47
CA PRO A 7 23.61 26.98 -3.44
C PRO A 7 23.30 25.48 -3.50
N ASP A 8 24.35 24.66 -3.63
CA ASP A 8 24.30 23.20 -3.80
C ASP A 8 23.52 22.45 -2.70
N GLY A 9 23.35 23.09 -1.53
CA GLY A 9 22.60 22.55 -0.39
C GLY A 9 21.11 22.36 -0.65
N GLN A 10 20.49 23.18 -1.50
CA GLN A 10 19.04 23.10 -1.76
C GLN A 10 18.68 21.97 -2.73
N ARG A 11 19.61 21.56 -3.60
CA ARG A 11 19.38 20.40 -4.48
C ARG A 11 19.34 19.11 -3.68
N ARG A 12 20.23 18.93 -2.70
CA ARG A 12 20.36 17.68 -1.92
C ARG A 12 19.11 17.34 -1.11
N THR A 13 18.44 18.33 -0.53
CA THR A 13 17.19 18.12 0.23
C THR A 13 16.04 17.70 -0.68
N VAL A 14 15.89 18.34 -1.84
CA VAL A 14 14.84 17.98 -2.81
C VAL A 14 15.03 16.56 -3.33
N VAL A 15 16.26 16.12 -3.66
CA VAL A 15 16.46 14.73 -4.12
C VAL A 15 16.19 13.71 -3.01
N ALA A 16 16.53 14.04 -1.76
CA ALA A 16 16.24 13.19 -0.61
C ALA A 16 14.73 13.07 -0.35
N ASP A 17 13.98 14.17 -0.42
CA ASP A 17 12.53 14.20 -0.24
C ASP A 17 11.80 13.45 -1.35
N LEU A 18 12.28 13.55 -2.60
CA LEU A 18 11.75 12.79 -3.73
C LEU A 18 11.97 11.28 -3.53
N TRP A 19 13.16 10.88 -3.06
CA TRP A 19 13.47 9.48 -2.79
C TRP A 19 12.58 8.89 -1.69
N PHE A 20 12.38 9.64 -0.60
CA PHE A 20 11.49 9.25 0.49
C PHE A 20 10.04 9.10 0.02
N THR A 21 9.56 10.04 -0.79
CA THR A 21 8.20 10.02 -1.34
C THR A 21 7.97 8.80 -2.25
N VAL A 22 8.94 8.46 -3.10
CA VAL A 22 8.88 7.27 -3.96
C VAL A 22 8.89 6.00 -3.11
N GLN A 23 9.75 5.92 -2.10
CA GLN A 23 9.79 4.78 -1.18
C GLN A 23 8.45 4.59 -0.44
N LEU A 24 7.81 5.68 -0.02
CA LEU A 24 6.52 5.64 0.64
C LEU A 24 5.41 5.19 -0.30
N ALA A 25 5.35 5.76 -1.51
CA ALA A 25 4.39 5.36 -2.55
C ALA A 25 4.55 3.88 -2.91
N TRP A 26 5.79 3.39 -3.01
CA TRP A 26 6.12 1.98 -3.21
C TRP A 26 5.54 1.14 -2.08
N HIS A 27 5.85 1.46 -0.82
CA HIS A 27 5.40 0.71 0.34
C HIS A 27 3.86 0.64 0.45
N LEU A 28 3.17 1.74 0.15
CA LEU A 28 1.71 1.79 0.12
C LEU A 28 1.14 0.97 -1.06
N GLY A 29 1.80 1.02 -2.22
CA GLY A 29 1.44 0.28 -3.42
C GLY A 29 1.38 -1.23 -3.20
N TYR A 30 2.39 -1.83 -2.55
CA TYR A 30 2.38 -3.29 -2.29
C TYR A 30 1.28 -3.72 -1.33
N ILE A 31 0.97 -2.92 -0.32
CA ILE A 31 -0.07 -3.23 0.66
C ILE A 31 -1.44 -3.36 -0.03
N ILE A 32 -1.68 -2.60 -1.10
CA ILE A 32 -2.93 -2.64 -1.88
C ILE A 32 -2.85 -3.68 -3.00
N ALA A 33 -1.75 -3.69 -3.75
CA ALA A 33 -1.59 -4.53 -4.94
C ALA A 33 -1.56 -6.02 -4.59
N ILE A 34 -0.88 -6.42 -3.51
CA ILE A 34 -0.77 -7.83 -3.11
C ILE A 34 -2.15 -8.46 -2.87
N PRO A 35 -3.02 -7.93 -1.99
CA PRO A 35 -4.35 -8.52 -1.80
C PRO A 35 -5.24 -8.34 -3.04
N ALA A 36 -5.16 -7.22 -3.75
CA ALA A 36 -5.96 -7.02 -4.96
C ALA A 36 -5.67 -8.08 -6.04
N VAL A 37 -4.39 -8.39 -6.28
CA VAL A 37 -3.98 -9.43 -7.24
C VAL A 37 -4.25 -10.82 -6.69
N LEU A 38 -3.92 -11.09 -5.42
CA LEU A 38 -4.10 -12.42 -4.82
C LEU A 38 -5.57 -12.84 -4.83
N PHE A 39 -6.48 -11.96 -4.41
CA PHE A 39 -7.90 -12.25 -4.35
C PHE A 39 -8.62 -12.01 -5.67
N GLY A 40 -8.20 -11.03 -6.47
CA GLY A 40 -8.77 -10.79 -7.80
C GLY A 40 -8.44 -11.94 -8.76
N PHE A 41 -7.16 -12.34 -8.83
CA PHE A 41 -6.73 -13.44 -9.68
C PHE A 41 -7.12 -14.81 -9.10
N GLY A 42 -7.05 -14.98 -7.78
CA GLY A 42 -7.54 -16.19 -7.10
C GLY A 42 -9.05 -16.38 -7.28
N GLY A 43 -9.84 -15.30 -7.17
CA GLY A 43 -11.27 -15.31 -7.47
C GLY A 43 -11.55 -15.65 -8.93
N ALA A 44 -10.79 -15.06 -9.88
CA ALA A 44 -10.96 -15.32 -11.31
C ALA A 44 -10.59 -16.75 -11.70
N PHE A 45 -9.59 -17.34 -11.06
CA PHE A 45 -9.19 -18.74 -11.30
C PHE A 45 -10.27 -19.72 -10.81
N LEU A 46 -10.85 -19.46 -9.63
CA LEU A 46 -11.90 -20.32 -9.07
C LEU A 46 -13.23 -20.20 -9.84
N ASP A 47 -13.56 -18.99 -10.29
CA ASP A 47 -14.73 -18.70 -11.16
C ASP A 47 -14.63 -19.48 -12.49
N ARG A 48 -13.43 -19.55 -13.07
CA ARG A 48 -13.17 -20.30 -14.31
C ARG A 48 -13.16 -21.82 -14.12
N MET A 49 -12.83 -22.31 -12.91
CA MET A 49 -12.82 -23.74 -12.60
C MET A 49 -14.23 -24.29 -12.37
N TRP A 50 -15.17 -23.48 -11.88
CA TRP A 50 -16.56 -23.90 -11.61
C TRP A 50 -17.59 -23.46 -12.67
N GLY A 51 -17.17 -22.69 -13.69
CA GLY A 51 -18.04 -22.33 -14.81
C GLY A 51 -19.22 -21.42 -14.42
N THR A 52 -19.16 -20.80 -13.25
CA THR A 52 -20.18 -19.90 -12.73
C THR A 52 -19.96 -18.48 -13.23
N SER A 53 -21.04 -17.74 -13.44
CA SER A 53 -21.05 -16.28 -13.68
C SER A 53 -20.16 -15.54 -12.65
N PRO A 54 -19.55 -14.37 -12.99
CA PRO A 54 -18.45 -13.70 -12.28
C PRO A 54 -18.78 -13.20 -10.86
N LEU A 55 -19.14 -14.14 -10.00
CA LEU A 55 -19.58 -13.95 -8.62
C LEU A 55 -18.43 -14.27 -7.66
N PHE A 56 -17.54 -15.22 -8.01
CA PHE A 56 -16.37 -15.53 -7.19
C PHE A 56 -15.30 -14.44 -7.23
N ILE A 57 -15.16 -13.73 -8.35
CA ILE A 57 -14.32 -12.52 -8.41
C ILE A 57 -14.86 -11.45 -7.46
N LEU A 58 -16.19 -11.25 -7.44
CA LEU A 58 -16.82 -10.23 -6.61
C LEU A 58 -16.72 -10.57 -5.11
N MET A 59 -16.94 -11.84 -4.76
CA MET A 59 -16.77 -12.36 -3.39
C MET A 59 -15.30 -12.35 -2.95
N GLY A 60 -14.37 -12.71 -3.84
CA GLY A 60 -12.94 -12.65 -3.59
C GLY A 60 -12.48 -11.21 -3.34
N PHE A 61 -12.92 -10.25 -4.16
CA PHE A 61 -12.64 -8.83 -3.97
C PHE A 61 -13.25 -8.29 -2.66
N ALA A 62 -14.48 -8.66 -2.32
CA ALA A 62 -15.10 -8.29 -1.06
C ALA A 62 -14.32 -8.85 0.15
N LEU A 63 -13.88 -10.11 0.08
CA LEU A 63 -13.00 -10.71 1.09
C LEU A 63 -11.65 -10.00 1.17
N ALA A 64 -11.05 -9.64 0.04
CA ALA A 64 -9.80 -8.89 -0.02
C ALA A 64 -9.91 -7.55 0.71
N ALA A 65 -11.00 -6.82 0.45
CA ALA A 65 -11.28 -5.54 1.08
C ALA A 65 -11.50 -5.68 2.59
N LEU A 66 -12.21 -6.75 3.01
CA LEU A 66 -12.43 -7.09 4.42
C LEU A 66 -11.13 -7.46 5.13
N LEU A 67 -10.31 -8.37 4.56
CA LEU A 67 -9.03 -8.77 5.14
C LEU A 67 -8.03 -7.62 5.18
N SER A 68 -7.98 -6.80 4.13
CA SER A 68 -7.12 -5.61 4.08
C SER A 68 -7.53 -4.60 5.15
N SER A 69 -8.82 -4.26 5.25
CA SER A 69 -9.34 -3.37 6.29
C SER A 69 -9.06 -3.90 7.69
N TRP A 70 -9.25 -5.21 7.91
CA TRP A 70 -9.00 -5.83 9.21
C TRP A 70 -7.52 -5.87 9.57
N GLY A 71 -6.64 -6.13 8.59
CA GLY A 71 -5.19 -6.10 8.76
C GLY A 71 -4.66 -4.71 9.12
N VAL A 72 -5.18 -3.67 8.47
CA VAL A 72 -4.83 -2.27 8.78
C VAL A 72 -5.29 -1.89 10.19
N LEU A 73 -6.55 -2.18 10.56
CA LEU A 73 -7.08 -1.93 11.90
C LEU A 73 -6.29 -2.65 13.01
N LYS A 74 -5.88 -3.90 12.75
CA LYS A 74 -5.03 -4.66 13.68
C LYS A 74 -3.65 -4.01 13.86
N LYS A 75 -3.07 -3.49 12.78
CA LYS A 75 -1.77 -2.80 12.81
C LYS A 75 -1.86 -1.47 13.56
N ILE A 76 -2.94 -0.71 13.35
CA ILE A 76 -3.21 0.54 14.07
C ILE A 76 -3.38 0.27 15.57
N ARG A 77 -4.19 -0.72 15.98
CA ARG A 77 -4.35 -1.05 17.41
C ARG A 77 -3.03 -1.49 18.06
N ARG A 78 -2.18 -2.22 17.34
CA ARG A 78 -0.86 -2.63 17.86
C ARG A 78 0.05 -1.41 18.09
N ILE A 79 -0.02 -0.40 17.21
CA ILE A 79 0.73 0.84 17.39
C ILE A 79 0.13 1.69 18.53
N LEU A 80 -1.20 1.78 18.62
CA LEU A 80 -1.91 2.55 19.64
C LEU A 80 -1.66 1.99 21.06
N HIS A 81 -1.56 0.67 21.20
CA HIS A 81 -1.23 0.03 22.47
C HIS A 81 0.19 0.40 22.93
N ASN A 82 1.16 0.44 22.03
CA ASN A 82 2.54 0.79 22.36
C ASN A 82 2.75 2.27 22.74
N VAL A 83 1.74 3.13 22.56
CA VAL A 83 1.79 4.55 22.95
C VAL A 83 1.35 4.77 24.40
N HIS A 84 0.63 3.82 25.01
CA HIS A 84 0.23 3.93 26.42
C HIS A 84 1.31 3.41 27.40
N ASP A 85 2.44 2.92 26.89
CA ASP A 85 3.60 2.44 27.66
C ASP A 85 4.78 3.44 27.66
N ILE A 86 4.51 4.73 27.39
CA ILE A 86 5.51 5.80 27.54
C ILE A 86 5.37 6.37 28.98
N PRO A 87 6.34 6.13 29.89
CA PRO A 87 6.38 6.81 31.19
C PRO A 87 6.65 8.32 31.06
#